data_AF-A0A6V7HHN1-F1
#
_entry.id   AF-A0A6V7HHN1-F1
#
_cell.length_a   1.000
_cell.length_b   1.000
_cell.length_c   1.000
_cell.angle_alpha   90.00
_cell.angle_beta   90.00
_cell.angle_gamma   90.00
#
_symmetry.space_group_name_H-M   'P 1'
#
loop_
_entity.id
_entity.type
_entity.pdbx_description
1 polymer ?
#
loop_
_entity_poly.entity_id
_entity_poly.type
_entity_poly.pdbx_seq_one_letter_code
_entity_poly.pdbx_strand_id
1 'polypeptide(L)' 'QKIIILKGYDHKHLKYLQEEIKFLALGTYVVQHKWSRNSAIKVLAVFGQKEHLQEVFEGLSYLQ' A
#
# COMPACT_ATOMS: atom_id res chain seq x y z
N GLN A 1 2.89 17.45 7.63
CA GLN A 1 2.53 16.17 6.98
C GLN A 1 3.42 15.08 7.57
N LYS A 2 2.86 13.95 8.00
CA LYS A 2 3.62 12.82 8.56
C LYS A 2 3.57 11.68 7.54
N ILE A 3 4.73 11.28 7.02
CA ILE A 3 4.85 10.11 6.14
C ILE A 3 5.21 8.92 7.02
N ILE A 4 4.47 7.83 6.88
CA ILE A 4 4.76 6.55 7.54
C ILE A 4 5.10 5.55 6.43
N ILE A 5 6.22 4.88 6.57
CA ILE A 5 6.68 3.88 5.61
C ILE A 5 6.61 2.51 6.26
N LEU A 6 5.78 1.64 5.71
CA LEU A 6 5.55 0.28 6.19
C LEU A 6 6.09 -0.73 5.17
N LYS A 7 6.59 -1.85 5.67
CA LYS A 7 7.09 -2.96 4.87
C LYS A 7 5.94 -3.93 4.58
N GLY A 8 5.52 -4.01 3.32
CA GLY A 8 4.65 -5.07 2.84
C GLY A 8 5.40 -6.41 2.71
N TYR A 9 4.69 -7.53 2.79
CA TYR A 9 5.30 -8.87 2.70
C TYR A 9 5.83 -9.21 1.29
N ASP A 10 5.00 -9.01 0.27
CA ASP A 10 5.36 -9.24 -1.13
C ASP A 10 4.44 -8.45 -2.09
N HIS A 11 4.63 -8.63 -3.39
CA HIS A 11 3.82 -7.95 -4.41
C HIS A 11 2.35 -8.40 -4.44
N LYS A 12 2.01 -9.61 -3.97
CA LYS A 12 0.62 -10.10 -3.89
C LYS A 12 -0.09 -9.44 -2.72
N HIS A 13 0.59 -9.31 -1.60
CA HIS A 13 0.11 -8.59 -0.44
C HIS A 13 -0.17 -7.11 -0.76
N LEU A 14 0.73 -6.44 -1.50
CA LEU A 14 0.47 -5.07 -1.95
C LEU A 14 -0.74 -4.96 -2.89
N LYS A 15 -0.98 -5.98 -3.73
CA LYS A 15 -2.17 -6.03 -4.59
C LYS A 15 -3.45 -6.24 -3.78
N TYR A 16 -3.41 -7.11 -2.76
CA TYR A 16 -4.53 -7.30 -1.83
C TYR A 16 -4.88 -5.99 -1.12
N LEU A 17 -3.89 -5.32 -0.53
CA LEU A 17 -4.09 -4.03 0.13
C LEU A 17 -4.67 -2.97 -0.80
N GLN A 18 -4.24 -2.92 -2.07
CA GLN A 18 -4.80 -2.00 -3.07
C GLN A 18 -6.31 -2.22 -3.30
N GLU A 19 -6.78 -3.48 -3.31
CA GLU A 19 -8.20 -3.78 -3.48
C GLU A 19 -9.00 -3.45 -2.21
N GLU A 20 -8.46 -3.74 -1.01
CA GLU A 20 -9.13 -3.42 0.26
C GLU A 20 -9.38 -1.91 0.41
N ILE A 21 -8.37 -1.09 0.11
CA ILE A 21 -8.48 0.38 0.27
C ILE A 21 -9.31 1.07 -0.81
N LYS A 22 -9.61 0.38 -1.92
CA LYS A 22 -10.41 0.92 -3.02
C LYS A 22 -11.81 1.33 -2.55
N PHE A 23 -12.34 0.62 -1.54
CA PHE A 23 -13.66 0.87 -0.98
C PHE A 23 -13.68 1.95 0.11
N LEU A 24 -12.50 2.37 0.61
CA LEU A 24 -12.37 3.33 1.71
C LEU A 24 -12.26 4.79 1.23
N ALA A 25 -12.50 5.06 -0.06
CA ALA A 25 -12.35 6.38 -0.70
C ALA A 25 -10.98 7.06 -0.45
N LEU A 26 -9.95 6.26 -0.20
CA LEU A 26 -8.59 6.73 0.03
C LEU A 26 -7.94 7.08 -1.31
N GLY A 27 -7.19 8.19 -1.32
CA GLY A 27 -6.33 8.50 -2.47
C GLY A 27 -5.21 7.45 -2.54
N THR A 28 -4.97 6.87 -3.69
CA THR A 28 -3.90 5.87 -3.86
C THR A 28 -2.98 6.20 -5.02
N TYR A 29 -1.70 5.90 -4.84
CA TYR A 29 -0.70 5.96 -5.91
C TYR A 29 0.14 4.69 -5.86
N VAL A 30 0.42 4.11 -7.03
CA VAL A 30 1.07 2.81 -7.14
C VAL A 30 2.31 2.93 -8.00
N VAL A 31 3.46 2.55 -7.44
CA VAL A 31 4.70 2.36 -8.20
C VAL A 31 4.80 0.88 -8.54
N GLN A 32 4.81 0.59 -9.84
CA GLN A 32 4.94 -0.76 -10.37
C GLN A 32 6.28 -0.92 -11.09
N HIS A 33 6.88 -2.08 -10.93
CA HIS A 33 7.97 -2.53 -11.77
C HIS A 33 7.42 -3.41 -12.90
N LYS A 34 7.78 -3.13 -14.16
CA LYS A 34 7.35 -3.90 -15.33
C LYS A 34 8.53 -4.66 -15.94
N TRP A 35 8.31 -5.92 -16.33
CA TRP A 35 9.23 -6.75 -17.11
C TRP A 35 8.48 -7.42 -18.25
N SER A 36 8.73 -6.99 -19.50
CA SER A 36 8.01 -7.51 -20.68
C SER A 36 6.49 -7.50 -20.45
N ARG A 37 5.84 -8.66 -20.32
CA ARG A 37 4.39 -8.81 -20.06
C ARG A 37 4.01 -8.81 -18.58
N ASN A 38 4.97 -8.89 -17.67
CA ASN A 38 4.75 -9.00 -16.23
C ASN A 38 4.87 -7.63 -15.54
N SER A 39 4.11 -7.44 -14.46
CA SER A 39 4.23 -6.28 -13.59
C SER A 39 4.06 -6.69 -12.12
N ALA A 40 4.76 -5.99 -11.23
CA ALA A 40 4.66 -6.18 -9.79
C ALA A 40 4.60 -4.82 -9.09
N ILE A 41 3.70 -4.68 -8.13
CA ILE A 41 3.66 -3.50 -7.27
C ILE A 41 4.89 -3.52 -6.36
N LYS A 42 5.61 -2.40 -6.33
CA LYS A 42 6.76 -2.17 -5.45
C LYS A 42 6.42 -1.23 -4.31
N VAL A 43 5.60 -0.22 -4.57
CA VAL A 43 5.16 0.75 -3.57
C VAL A 43 3.67 1.02 -3.77
N LEU A 44 2.93 1.01 -2.66
CA LEU A 44 1.55 1.46 -2.56
C LEU A 44 1.53 2.66 -1.60
N ALA A 45 1.31 3.86 -2.14
CA ALA A 45 1.13 5.07 -1.35
C ALA A 45 -0.36 5.35 -1.17
N VAL A 46 -0.76 5.67 0.06
CA VAL A 46 -2.16 5.85 0.44
C VAL A 46 -2.30 7.13 1.23
N PHE A 47 -3.32 7.92 0.89
CA PHE A 47 -3.60 9.23 1.46
C PHE A 47 -4.95 9.19 2.16
N GLY A 48 -4.98 9.54 3.44
CA GLY A 48 -6.20 9.53 4.26
C GLY A 48 -5.97 9.98 5.70
N GLN A 49 -7.04 9.93 6.49
CA GLN A 49 -6.98 10.17 7.93
C GLN A 49 -6.31 8.97 8.62
N LYS A 50 -5.50 9.26 9.65
CA LYS A 50 -4.64 8.27 10.30
C LYS A 50 -5.46 7.11 10.86
N GLU A 51 -6.62 7.41 11.42
CA GLU A 51 -7.52 6.47 12.08
C GLU A 51 -8.00 5.39 11.10
N HIS A 52 -8.39 5.78 9.89
CA HIS A 52 -8.82 4.84 8.84
C HIS A 52 -7.65 4.01 8.28
N LEU A 53 -6.43 4.56 8.29
CA LEU A 53 -5.25 3.87 7.78
C LEU A 53 -4.68 2.88 8.81
N GLN A 54 -4.79 3.16 10.11
CA GLN A 54 -4.21 2.29 11.14
C GLN A 54 -4.84 0.92 11.19
N GLU A 55 -6.16 0.82 10.99
CA GLU A 55 -6.88 -0.46 10.96
C GLU A 55 -6.45 -1.31 9.75
N VAL A 56 -6.42 -0.71 8.56
CA VAL A 56 -6.07 -1.42 7.31
C VAL A 56 -4.64 -1.94 7.32
N PHE A 57 -3.71 -1.15 7.86
CA PHE A 57 -2.28 -1.48 7.85
C PHE A 57 -1.79 -2.03 9.19
N GLU A 58 -2.72 -2.48 10.04
CA GLU A 58 -2.38 -3.11 11.31
C GLU A 58 -1.50 -4.36 11.07
N GLY A 59 -0.53 -4.58 11.96
CA GLY A 59 0.39 -5.71 11.88
C GLY A 59 1.52 -5.56 10.86
N LEU A 60 1.54 -4.51 10.03
CA LEU A 60 2.71 -4.22 9.19
C LEU A 60 3.83 -3.57 10.00
N SER A 61 5.05 -4.01 9.71
CA SER A 61 6.26 -3.45 10.33
C SER A 61 6.69 -2.17 9.63
N TYR A 62 7.37 -1.29 10.35
CA TYR A 62 8.04 -0.15 9.74
C TYR A 62 9.16 -0.64 8.80
N LEU A 63 9.32 0.05 7.67
CA LEU A 63 10.50 -0.14 6.83
C LEU A 63 11.69 0.53 7.55
N GLN A 64 12.57 -0.26 8.16
CA GLN A 64 13.84 0.21 8.74
C GLN A 64 14.86 0.51 7.65
#